data_AF-A0A3D3JJQ7-F1
#
_entry.id   AF-A0A3D3JJQ7-F1
#
_cell.length_a   1.000
_cell.length_b   1.000
_cell.length_c   1.000
_cell.angle_alpha   90.00
_cell.angle_beta   90.00
_cell.angle_gamma   90.00
#
_symmetry.space_group_name_H-M   'P 1'
#
loop_
_entity.id
_entity.type
_entity.pdbx_description
1 polymer ?
#
loop_
_entity_poly.entity_id
_entity_poly.type
_entity_poly.pdbx_seq_one_letter_code
_entity_poly.pdbx_strand_id
1 'polypeptide(L)'
;DWQITVPEIGTIKATHIPSVVITSNRTRELSDAVRRRCLYLWIDYPSFEKELAIVRGKVQGIDEKLADQICRFMHRLRELQLEKTPGIAETIDWAMALVSLHRSKLDRDIVRDTLGVICKNRDDMDLVANKFLPTVDELIAD
;
A
#
# COMPACT_ATOMS: atom_id res chain seq x y z
N ASP A 1 -30.90 11.87 16.10
CA ASP A 1 -31.44 10.51 15.95
C ASP A 1 -30.57 9.70 15.01
N TRP A 2 -30.21 8.47 15.40
CA TRP A 2 -29.39 7.55 14.61
C TRP A 2 -30.21 7.03 13.42
N GLN A 3 -30.22 7.79 12.33
CA GLN A 3 -30.92 7.44 11.10
C GLN A 3 -30.13 7.87 9.87
N ILE A 4 -30.29 7.14 8.78
CA ILE A 4 -29.74 7.47 7.47
C ILE A 4 -30.89 7.47 6.48
N THR A 5 -31.01 8.54 5.69
CA THR A 5 -31.96 8.62 4.57
C THR A 5 -31.20 8.42 3.28
N VAL A 6 -31.58 7.40 2.53
CA VAL A 6 -31.07 7.15 1.19
C VAL A 6 -32.26 7.34 0.23
N PRO A 7 -32.17 8.22 -0.79
CA PRO A 7 -33.31 8.61 -1.61
C PRO A 7 -34.13 7.44 -2.17
N GLU A 8 -33.45 6.37 -2.58
CA GLU A 8 -34.02 5.21 -3.27
C GLU A 8 -34.70 4.21 -2.33
N ILE A 9 -34.34 4.21 -1.05
CA ILE A 9 -34.74 3.19 -0.05
C ILE A 9 -35.37 3.80 1.21
N GLY A 10 -35.46 5.14 1.27
CA GLY A 10 -36.10 5.86 2.37
C GLY A 10 -35.22 6.02 3.61
N THR A 11 -35.87 6.28 4.74
CA THR A 11 -35.19 6.53 6.03
C THR A 11 -35.05 5.24 6.82
N ILE A 12 -33.80 4.83 7.07
CA ILE A 12 -33.45 3.70 7.92
C ILE A 12 -33.12 4.22 9.31
N LYS A 13 -33.88 3.79 10.32
CA LYS A 13 -33.61 4.09 11.73
C LYS A 13 -32.83 2.95 12.38
N ALA A 14 -31.79 3.30 13.15
CA ALA A 14 -31.01 2.30 13.86
C ALA A 14 -31.83 1.66 14.99
N THR A 15 -31.78 0.34 15.11
CA THR A 15 -32.42 -0.42 16.19
C THR A 15 -31.58 -0.46 17.48
N HIS A 16 -30.29 -0.17 17.37
CA HIS A 16 -29.31 -0.12 18.44
C HIS A 16 -28.39 1.09 18.23
N ILE A 17 -27.68 1.53 19.26
CA ILE A 17 -26.70 2.61 19.14
C ILE A 17 -25.53 2.11 18.25
N PRO A 18 -25.26 2.73 17.09
CA PRO A 18 -24.24 2.25 16.18
C PRO A 18 -22.82 2.62 16.65
N SER A 19 -21.86 1.73 16.38
CA SER A 19 -20.44 2.09 16.36
C SER A 19 -20.11 2.69 14.99
N VAL A 20 -19.45 3.87 14.97
CA VAL A 20 -19.15 4.60 13.74
C VAL A 20 -17.64 4.63 13.51
N VAL A 21 -17.20 4.10 12.36
CA VAL A 21 -15.81 4.16 11.90
C VAL A 21 -15.77 4.94 10.59
N ILE A 22 -14.89 5.93 10.51
CA ILE A 22 -14.68 6.75 9.31
C ILE A 22 -13.24 6.55 8.86
N THR A 23 -13.04 6.13 7.61
CA THR A 23 -11.72 6.01 6.98
C THR A 23 -11.53 7.13 5.96
N SER A 24 -10.32 7.67 5.85
CA SER A 24 -9.96 8.65 4.83
C SER A 24 -8.56 8.38 4.33
N ASN A 25 -8.38 8.45 3.02
CA ASN A 25 -7.08 8.41 2.34
C ASN A 25 -6.48 9.83 2.15
N ARG A 26 -7.07 10.84 2.82
CA ARG A 26 -6.72 12.27 2.74
C ARG A 26 -6.76 12.92 1.35
N THR A 27 -7.38 12.31 0.34
CA THR A 27 -7.63 13.01 -0.94
C THR A 27 -8.51 14.25 -0.73
N ARG A 28 -9.42 14.20 0.25
CA ARG A 28 -10.13 15.36 0.79
C ARG A 28 -9.93 15.43 2.29
N GLU A 29 -9.60 16.61 2.78
CA GLU A 29 -9.47 16.82 4.22
C GLU A 29 -10.82 16.64 4.93
N LEU A 30 -10.79 15.96 6.07
CA LEU A 30 -11.93 15.91 6.98
C LEU A 30 -12.13 17.31 7.57
N SER A 31 -13.37 17.80 7.54
CA SER A 31 -13.70 19.10 8.12
C SER A 31 -13.45 19.11 9.63
N ASP A 32 -13.14 20.28 10.16
CA ASP A 32 -12.99 20.48 11.61
C ASP A 32 -14.19 20.02 12.41
N ALA A 33 -15.40 20.22 11.87
CA ALA A 33 -16.64 19.80 12.52
C ALA A 33 -16.75 18.28 12.68
N VAL A 34 -16.09 17.50 11.81
CA VAL A 34 -16.00 16.04 11.93
C VAL A 34 -14.87 15.66 12.87
N ARG A 35 -13.67 16.22 12.67
CA ARG A 35 -12.48 15.91 13.49
C ARG A 35 -12.70 16.15 14.97
N ARG A 36 -13.43 17.21 15.34
CA ARG A 36 -13.75 17.55 16.75
C ARG A 36 -14.81 16.64 17.39
N ARG A 37 -15.42 15.73 16.63
CA ARG A 37 -16.48 14.81 17.09
C ARG A 37 -16.06 13.34 17.07
N CYS A 38 -14.82 13.03 16.68
CA CYS A 38 -14.30 11.68 16.66
C CYS A 38 -12.93 11.57 17.31
N LEU A 39 -12.58 10.37 17.77
CA LEU A 39 -11.19 10.01 18.02
C LEU A 39 -10.48 9.92 16.68
N TYR A 40 -9.35 10.62 16.54
CA TYR A 40 -8.57 10.66 15.32
C TYR A 40 -7.32 9.80 15.46
N LEU A 41 -7.19 8.79 14.61
CA LEU A 41 -6.00 7.95 14.51
C LEU A 41 -5.36 8.18 13.14
N TRP A 42 -4.13 8.69 13.15
CA TRP A 42 -3.26 8.70 11.98
C TRP A 42 -2.59 7.33 11.85
N ILE A 43 -2.57 6.79 10.63
CA ILE A 43 -1.93 5.49 10.33
C ILE A 43 -0.87 5.75 9.28
N ASP A 44 0.39 5.70 9.70
CA ASP A 44 1.55 5.71 8.81
C ASP A 44 1.75 4.36 8.10
N TYR A 45 2.65 4.35 7.12
CA TYR A 45 3.18 3.09 6.61
C TYR A 45 3.81 2.27 7.75
N PRO A 46 3.64 0.94 7.75
CA PRO A 46 4.24 0.07 8.75
C PRO A 46 5.76 0.17 8.78
N SER A 47 6.37 -0.25 9.90
CA SER A 47 7.81 -0.51 9.92
C SER A 47 8.16 -1.68 8.99
N PHE A 48 9.43 -1.77 8.64
CA PHE A 48 9.94 -2.85 7.79
C PHE A 48 9.57 -4.23 8.34
N GLU A 49 9.76 -4.46 9.64
CA GLU A 49 9.48 -5.73 10.29
C GLU A 49 7.99 -6.08 10.23
N LYS A 50 7.13 -5.07 10.38
CA LYS A 50 5.68 -5.24 10.31
C LYS A 50 5.23 -5.50 8.88
N GLU A 51 5.78 -4.81 7.89
CA GLU A 51 5.47 -5.07 6.47
C GLU A 51 5.93 -6.47 6.05
N LEU A 52 7.14 -6.87 6.44
CA LEU A 52 7.66 -8.21 6.19
C LEU A 52 6.78 -9.30 6.81
N ALA A 53 6.32 -9.10 8.05
CA ALA A 53 5.37 -10.01 8.69
C ALA A 53 4.02 -10.06 7.95
N ILE A 54 3.53 -8.92 7.44
CA ILE A 54 2.31 -8.87 6.63
C ILE A 54 2.49 -9.67 5.34
N VAL A 55 3.58 -9.44 4.60
CA VAL A 55 3.86 -10.14 3.34
C VAL A 55 3.96 -11.65 3.57
N ARG A 56 4.75 -12.10 4.54
CA ARG A 56 4.87 -13.53 4.92
C ARG A 56 3.52 -14.15 5.30
N GLY A 57 2.67 -13.39 6.01
CA GLY A 57 1.35 -13.86 6.43
C GLY A 57 0.29 -13.86 5.33
N LYS A 58 0.47 -13.06 4.27
CA LYS A 58 -0.51 -12.88 3.19
C LYS A 58 -0.14 -13.60 1.90
N VAL A 59 1.14 -13.85 1.64
CA VAL A 59 1.64 -14.42 0.39
C VAL A 59 2.20 -15.81 0.65
N GLN A 60 1.38 -16.83 0.39
CA GLN A 60 1.76 -18.22 0.61
C GLN A 60 2.89 -18.64 -0.34
N GLY A 61 3.92 -19.31 0.22
CA GLY A 61 5.02 -19.88 -0.58
C GLY A 61 6.06 -18.87 -1.05
N ILE A 62 6.03 -17.63 -0.54
CA ILE A 62 7.07 -16.65 -0.82
C ILE A 62 8.41 -17.07 -0.20
N ASP A 63 9.49 -16.89 -0.97
CA ASP A 63 10.85 -17.07 -0.46
C ASP A 63 11.21 -15.96 0.53
N GLU A 64 11.92 -16.33 1.61
CA GLU A 64 12.29 -15.40 2.68
C GLU A 64 13.16 -14.23 2.20
N LYS A 65 14.09 -14.51 1.28
CA LYS A 65 14.95 -13.50 0.67
C LYS A 65 14.13 -12.60 -0.25
N LEU A 66 13.22 -13.17 -1.02
CA LEU A 66 12.33 -12.38 -1.87
C LEU A 66 11.45 -11.43 -1.06
N ALA A 67 10.86 -11.90 0.05
CA ALA A 67 10.02 -11.09 0.92
C ALA A 67 10.79 -9.90 1.53
N ASP A 68 12.01 -10.15 2.02
CA ASP A 68 12.90 -9.11 2.54
C ASP A 68 13.25 -8.08 1.45
N GLN A 69 13.69 -8.53 0.27
CA GLN A 69 14.05 -7.65 -0.85
C GLN A 69 12.87 -6.79 -1.32
N ILE A 70 11.67 -7.36 -1.41
CA ILE A 70 10.45 -6.61 -1.75
C ILE A 70 10.18 -5.52 -0.72
N CYS A 71 10.21 -5.85 0.57
CA CYS A 71 9.93 -4.88 1.63
C CYS A 71 10.98 -3.75 1.62
N ARG A 72 12.28 -4.07 1.47
CA ARG A 72 13.35 -3.05 1.35
C ARG A 72 13.11 -2.13 0.16
N PHE A 73 12.76 -2.72 -0.98
CA PHE A 73 12.48 -1.99 -2.20
C PHE A 73 11.31 -1.02 -1.99
N MET A 74 10.20 -1.50 -1.42
CA MET A 74 9.01 -0.66 -1.18
C MET A 74 9.29 0.45 -0.18
N HIS A 75 10.04 0.18 0.89
CA HIS A 75 10.43 1.21 1.85
C HIS A 75 11.20 2.35 1.21
N ARG A 76 12.22 2.02 0.40
CA ARG A 76 13.02 3.02 -0.32
C ARG A 76 12.23 3.70 -1.42
N LEU A 77 11.37 2.98 -2.12
CA LEU A 77 10.48 3.54 -3.12
C LEU A 77 9.57 4.63 -2.53
N ARG A 78 9.08 4.43 -1.29
CA ARG A 78 8.26 5.43 -0.59
C ARG A 78 9.03 6.65 -0.10
N GLU A 79 10.36 6.61 -0.07
CA GLU A 79 11.21 7.78 0.18
C GLU A 79 11.29 8.70 -1.07
N LEU A 80 10.91 8.20 -2.24
CA LEU A 80 10.79 9.01 -3.44
C LEU A 80 9.53 9.87 -3.39
N GLN A 81 9.62 11.09 -3.92
CA GLN A 81 8.48 12.01 -4.08
C GLN A 81 7.61 11.59 -5.28
N LEU A 82 7.03 10.39 -5.20
CA LEU A 82 6.06 9.90 -6.19
C LEU A 82 4.75 10.68 -6.07
N GLU A 83 4.07 10.87 -7.19
CA GLU A 83 2.71 11.41 -7.18
C GLU A 83 1.76 10.45 -6.47
N LYS A 84 1.93 9.14 -6.72
CA LYS A 84 1.19 8.07 -6.06
C LYS A 84 2.14 7.11 -5.37
N THR A 85 2.49 7.46 -4.13
CA THR A 85 3.25 6.57 -3.24
C THR A 85 2.52 5.25 -3.06
N PRO A 86 3.14 4.09 -3.36
CA PRO A 86 2.48 2.81 -3.24
C PRO A 86 2.22 2.41 -1.79
N GLY A 87 1.06 1.81 -1.56
CA GLY A 87 0.66 1.31 -0.27
C GLY A 87 1.14 -0.11 0.00
N ILE A 88 0.54 -0.71 1.03
CA ILE A 88 0.77 -2.12 1.40
C ILE A 88 0.02 -3.06 0.47
N ALA A 89 -1.09 -2.61 -0.13
CA ALA A 89 -1.78 -3.37 -1.16
C ALA A 89 -0.86 -3.64 -2.35
N GLU A 90 -0.17 -2.62 -2.85
CA GLU A 90 0.79 -2.77 -3.94
C GLU A 90 1.96 -3.69 -3.58
N THR A 91 2.47 -3.65 -2.35
CA THR A 91 3.50 -4.60 -1.88
C THR A 91 3.02 -6.04 -1.97
N ILE A 92 1.81 -6.32 -1.48
CA ILE A 92 1.24 -7.67 -1.47
C ILE A 92 0.94 -8.13 -2.89
N ASP A 93 0.36 -7.27 -3.72
CA ASP A 93 0.06 -7.57 -5.13
C ASP A 93 1.34 -7.89 -5.92
N TRP A 94 2.41 -7.12 -5.69
CA TRP A 94 3.69 -7.36 -6.33
C TRP A 94 4.35 -8.66 -5.86
N ALA A 95 4.31 -8.93 -4.55
CA ALA A 95 4.79 -10.18 -4.00
C ALA A 95 4.03 -11.41 -4.56
N MET A 96 2.69 -11.34 -4.65
CA MET A 96 1.88 -12.40 -5.27
C MET A 96 2.23 -12.60 -6.76
N ALA A 97 2.43 -11.50 -7.50
CA ALA A 97 2.84 -11.56 -8.90
C ALA A 97 4.20 -12.25 -9.07
N LEU A 98 5.19 -11.88 -8.24
CA LEU A 98 6.55 -12.45 -8.32
C LEU A 98 6.59 -13.93 -7.94
N VAL A 99 5.82 -14.35 -6.93
CA VAL A 99 5.63 -15.77 -6.59
C VAL A 99 4.98 -16.52 -7.75
N SER A 100 3.96 -15.95 -8.39
CA SER A 100 3.31 -16.55 -9.56
C SER A 100 4.24 -16.68 -10.76
N LEU A 101 5.22 -15.78 -10.88
CA LEU A 101 6.31 -15.82 -11.86
C LEU A 101 7.46 -16.74 -11.43
N HIS A 102 7.29 -17.51 -10.34
CA HIS A 102 8.27 -18.45 -9.80
C HIS A 102 9.63 -17.81 -9.52
N ARG A 103 9.62 -16.56 -9.04
CA ARG A 103 10.83 -15.84 -8.63
C ARG A 103 11.14 -16.14 -7.17
N SER A 104 12.43 -16.22 -6.87
CA SER A 104 12.97 -16.39 -5.52
C SER A 104 13.84 -15.22 -5.07
N LYS A 105 14.10 -14.25 -5.97
CA LYS A 105 14.81 -13.00 -5.68
C LYS A 105 14.39 -11.93 -6.68
N LEU A 106 14.59 -10.68 -6.30
CA LEU A 106 14.52 -9.56 -7.22
C LEU A 106 15.78 -9.52 -8.09
N ASP A 107 15.59 -9.03 -9.31
CA ASP A 107 16.65 -8.62 -10.24
C ASP A 107 16.16 -7.39 -11.03
N ARG A 108 17.07 -6.71 -11.73
CA ARG A 108 16.73 -5.46 -12.40
C ARG A 108 15.66 -5.63 -13.49
N ASP A 109 15.74 -6.72 -14.25
CA ASP A 109 14.83 -6.96 -15.36
C ASP A 109 13.42 -7.25 -14.85
N ILE A 110 13.26 -8.09 -13.82
CA ILE A 110 11.95 -8.37 -13.27
C ILE A 110 11.32 -7.15 -12.62
N VAL A 111 12.11 -6.31 -11.93
CA VAL A 111 11.58 -5.06 -11.35
C VAL A 111 11.08 -4.16 -12.48
N ARG A 112 11.89 -3.93 -13.52
CA ARG A 112 11.50 -3.11 -14.69
C ARG A 112 10.20 -3.61 -15.31
N ASP A 113 10.12 -4.91 -15.58
CA ASP A 113 9.01 -5.52 -16.30
C ASP A 113 7.72 -5.58 -15.45
N THR A 114 7.83 -5.38 -14.13
CA THR A 114 6.70 -5.41 -13.18
C THR A 114 6.41 -4.06 -12.50
N LEU A 115 7.07 -2.97 -12.92
CA LEU A 115 6.86 -1.63 -12.34
C LEU A 115 5.40 -1.19 -12.34
N GLY A 116 4.61 -1.61 -13.34
CA GLY A 116 3.18 -1.28 -13.40
C GLY A 116 2.32 -1.86 -12.26
N VAL A 117 2.86 -2.81 -11.49
CA VAL A 117 2.17 -3.32 -10.29
C VAL A 117 2.24 -2.30 -9.15
N ILE A 118 3.38 -1.63 -9.00
CA ILE A 118 3.67 -0.73 -7.88
C ILE A 118 3.53 0.76 -8.24
N CYS A 119 3.68 1.14 -9.51
CA CYS A 119 3.49 2.50 -9.99
C CYS A 119 2.20 2.60 -10.80
N LYS A 120 1.34 3.59 -10.48
CA LYS A 120 0.01 3.73 -11.09
C LYS A 120 -0.11 4.86 -12.12
N ASN A 121 0.97 5.57 -12.39
CA ASN A 121 1.06 6.57 -13.47
C ASN A 121 2.40 6.44 -14.19
N ARG A 122 2.49 7.04 -15.38
CA ARG A 122 3.67 6.94 -16.23
C ARG A 122 4.87 7.73 -15.69
N ASP A 123 4.60 8.89 -15.10
CA ASP A 123 5.66 9.76 -14.59
C ASP A 123 6.41 9.11 -13.41
N ASP A 124 5.71 8.42 -12.51
CA ASP A 124 6.29 7.62 -11.43
C ASP A 124 7.05 6.41 -12.01
N MET A 125 6.52 5.74 -13.03
CA MET A 125 7.24 4.64 -13.70
C MET A 125 8.57 5.11 -14.31
N ASP A 126 8.55 6.24 -15.03
CA ASP A 126 9.74 6.82 -15.65
C ASP A 126 10.74 7.32 -14.58
N LEU A 127 10.24 7.91 -13.49
CA LEU A 127 11.08 8.35 -12.37
C LEU A 127 11.80 7.16 -11.72
N VAL A 128 11.08 6.08 -11.43
CA VAL A 128 11.63 4.86 -10.83
C VAL A 128 12.59 4.17 -11.80
N ALA A 129 12.23 4.07 -13.08
CA ALA A 129 13.07 3.44 -14.08
C ALA A 129 14.42 4.16 -14.26
N ASN A 130 14.42 5.50 -14.25
CA ASN A 130 15.62 6.27 -14.52
C ASN A 130 16.48 6.52 -13.28
N LYS A 131 15.88 6.72 -12.10
CA LYS A 131 16.62 7.11 -10.89
C LYS A 131 16.82 5.98 -9.90
N PHE A 132 15.91 5.00 -9.86
CA PHE A 132 15.87 4.01 -8.80
C PHE A 132 16.34 2.62 -9.25
N LEU A 133 15.99 2.19 -10.47
CA LEU A 133 16.49 0.92 -11.02
C LEU A 133 18.03 0.78 -11.00
N PRO A 134 18.84 1.84 -11.23
CA PRO A 134 20.29 1.71 -11.17
C PRO A 134 20.85 1.35 -9.79
N THR A 135 20.12 1.66 -8.71
CA THR A 135 20.53 1.39 -7.32
C THR A 135 19.93 0.10 -6.77
N VAL A 136 19.12 -0.61 -7.59
CA VAL A 136 18.45 -1.85 -7.15
C VAL A 136 19.45 -2.90 -6.75
N ASP A 137 20.55 -3.06 -7.50
CA ASP A 137 21.57 -4.09 -7.21
C ASP A 137 22.22 -3.88 -5.84
N GLU A 138 22.40 -2.64 -5.40
CA GLU A 138 22.93 -2.30 -4.07
C GLU A 138 21.90 -2.55 -2.95
N LEU A 139 20.61 -2.44 -3.28
CA LEU A 139 19.50 -2.57 -2.35
C LEU A 139 19.08 -4.03 -2.13
N ILE A 140 19.30 -4.88 -3.13
CA ILE A 140 19.00 -6.32 -3.11
C ILE A 140 20.22 -7.18 -2.80
N ALA A 141 21.40 -6.57 -2.69
CA ALA A 141 22.63 -7.24 -2.25
C ALA A 141 22.48 -7.74 -0.80
N ASP A 142 23.09 -8.90 -0.54
CA ASP A 142 23.04 -9.59 0.77
C ASP A 142 23.64 -8.76 1.91
#